data_AF-A0A7C2U913-F1
#
_entry.id   AF-A0A7C2U913-F1
#
_cell.length_a   1.000
_cell.length_b   1.000
_cell.length_c   1.000
_cell.angle_alpha   90.00
_cell.angle_beta   90.00
_cell.angle_gamma   90.00
#
_symmetry.space_group_name_H-M   'P 1'
#
loop_
_entity.id
_entity.type
_entity.pdbx_description
1 polymer ?
#
loop_
_entity_poly.entity_id
_entity_poly.type
_entity_poly.pdbx_seq_one_letter_code
_entity_poly.pdbx_strand_id
1 'polypeptide(L)'
;MTYLIGIDGHGRRDSGGACGEQGEAGKFGPGDLPMLSGDFAIGLMTIITGLAIADMVASTHALLMNRHRVRWDWLATLAAAYIFLLIVSSWGISYRTMGNQMINPPLWLFVIGLTQIIPLYLSGRASLPDVVEEKGVDLAAHYAQVRRYFWASVAFTYLMFVGYGIFILGPATLLGSYLSPFAQLLMMAALVVVADRRVHAVIVPIIFLLFCYDHLFSPMFSDMPWVAGPRALP
;
A
#
# COMPACT_ATOMS: atom_id res chain seq x y z
N MET A 1 -3.53 56.58 37.25
CA MET A 1 -2.70 57.15 36.16
C MET A 1 -3.11 56.42 34.88
N THR A 2 -4.36 56.44 34.41
CA THR A 2 -5.33 57.52 34.09
C THR A 2 -4.84 58.43 32.97
N TYR A 3 -5.17 58.07 31.72
CA TYR A 3 -5.40 59.02 30.64
C TYR A 3 -6.66 58.61 29.88
N LEU A 4 -7.73 59.35 30.16
CA LEU A 4 -8.94 59.55 29.37
C LEU A 4 -8.71 60.80 28.53
N ILE A 5 -8.87 60.73 27.21
CA ILE A 5 -9.29 61.87 26.37
C ILE A 5 -10.12 61.30 25.21
N GLY A 6 -11.41 61.63 25.19
CA GLY A 6 -12.26 61.55 24.01
C GLY A 6 -12.47 62.94 23.43
N ILE A 7 -12.77 63.03 22.13
CA ILE A 7 -13.51 64.13 21.50
C ILE A 7 -14.35 63.58 20.35
N ASP A 8 -15.63 63.91 20.40
CA ASP A 8 -16.66 63.76 19.37
C ASP A 8 -16.39 64.60 18.11
N GLY A 9 -16.84 64.11 16.95
CA GLY A 9 -16.83 64.87 15.70
C GLY A 9 -17.88 64.37 14.73
N HIS A 10 -19.08 64.94 14.82
CA HIS A 10 -20.19 64.78 13.88
C HIS A 10 -19.82 65.36 12.50
N GLY A 11 -19.88 64.54 11.44
CA GLY A 11 -19.78 64.99 10.04
C GLY A 11 -20.71 64.18 9.15
N ARG A 12 -21.71 64.85 8.58
CA ARG A 12 -22.85 64.29 7.83
C ARG A 12 -22.66 64.59 6.34
N ARG A 13 -22.91 63.57 5.49
CA ARG A 13 -23.14 63.55 4.03
C ARG A 13 -21.95 63.94 3.14
N ASP A 14 -21.60 63.00 2.24
CA ASP A 14 -21.86 63.24 0.82
C ASP A 14 -22.06 61.93 0.05
N SER A 15 -23.15 61.94 -0.71
CA SER A 15 -23.57 60.93 -1.67
C SER A 15 -22.81 61.20 -2.98
N GLY A 16 -22.01 60.25 -3.45
CA GLY A 16 -21.27 60.43 -4.69
C GLY A 16 -20.73 59.12 -5.26
N GLY A 17 -21.52 58.51 -6.13
CA GLY A 17 -21.15 57.55 -7.17
C GLY A 17 -19.90 56.70 -6.98
N ALA A 18 -20.04 55.54 -6.35
CA ALA A 18 -19.11 54.44 -6.58
C ALA A 18 -19.66 53.58 -7.72
N CYS A 19 -18.96 53.60 -8.85
CA CYS A 19 -19.03 52.58 -9.88
C CYS A 19 -19.03 51.20 -9.22
N GLY A 20 -20.11 50.45 -9.44
CA GLY A 20 -20.19 49.06 -9.03
C GLY A 20 -19.30 48.21 -9.92
N GLU A 21 -18.01 48.14 -9.60
CA GLU A 21 -17.26 46.90 -9.80
C GLU A 21 -17.77 45.90 -8.76
N GLN A 22 -18.90 45.27 -9.10
CA GLN A 22 -19.19 43.94 -8.58
C GLN A 22 -18.04 43.06 -9.09
N GLY A 23 -16.99 42.93 -8.27
CA GLY A 23 -16.03 41.86 -8.43
C GLY A 23 -16.84 40.58 -8.49
N GLU A 24 -16.86 39.95 -9.66
CA GLU A 24 -17.28 38.58 -9.85
C GLU A 24 -16.43 37.74 -8.88
N ALA A 25 -16.97 37.55 -7.68
CA ALA A 25 -16.60 36.44 -6.83
C ALA A 25 -16.96 35.21 -7.64
N GLY A 26 -16.01 34.77 -8.48
CA GLY A 26 -16.11 33.59 -9.30
C GLY A 26 -16.62 32.49 -8.41
N LYS A 27 -17.85 32.08 -8.66
CA LYS A 27 -18.41 30.84 -8.13
C LYS A 27 -17.51 29.74 -8.68
N PHE A 28 -16.43 29.42 -7.98
CA PHE A 28 -15.70 28.19 -8.20
C PHE A 28 -16.74 27.10 -8.09
N GLY A 29 -17.09 26.51 -9.23
CA GLY A 29 -17.99 25.38 -9.23
C GLY A 29 -17.34 24.26 -8.41
N PRO A 30 -18.12 23.32 -7.87
CA PRO A 30 -17.57 22.15 -7.19
C PRO A 30 -16.64 21.26 -8.05
N GLY A 31 -16.27 21.68 -9.28
CA GLY A 31 -15.33 21.03 -10.18
C GLY A 31 -13.95 21.70 -10.33
N ASP A 32 -13.67 22.81 -9.65
CA ASP A 32 -12.43 23.60 -9.85
C ASP A 32 -11.41 23.48 -8.69
N LEU A 33 -11.53 22.45 -7.84
CA LEU A 33 -10.49 22.19 -6.85
C LEU A 33 -9.24 21.65 -7.58
N PRO A 34 -8.05 22.25 -7.40
CA PRO A 34 -6.83 21.72 -7.96
C PRO A 34 -6.65 20.28 -7.47
N MET A 35 -6.42 19.34 -8.40
CA MET A 35 -6.18 17.93 -8.05
C MET A 35 -5.10 17.85 -6.97
N LEU A 36 -5.43 17.22 -5.84
CA LEU A 36 -4.46 17.04 -4.78
C LEU A 36 -3.37 16.09 -5.28
N SER A 37 -2.13 16.32 -4.85
CA SER A 37 -1.01 15.40 -5.13
C SER A 37 -1.29 13.97 -4.63
N GLY A 38 -2.13 13.82 -3.60
CA GLY A 38 -2.62 12.54 -3.11
C GLY A 38 -3.46 11.78 -4.14
N ASP A 39 -4.27 12.47 -4.95
CA ASP A 39 -5.14 11.86 -5.98
C ASP A 39 -4.29 11.23 -7.10
N PHE A 40 -3.20 11.89 -7.47
CA PHE A 40 -2.24 11.34 -8.42
C PHE A 40 -1.51 10.12 -7.84
N ALA A 41 -1.12 10.19 -6.57
CA ALA A 41 -0.41 9.11 -5.90
C ALA A 41 -1.26 7.83 -5.82
N ILE A 42 -2.51 7.93 -5.34
CA ILE A 42 -3.42 6.79 -5.26
C ILE A 42 -3.77 6.25 -6.65
N GLY A 43 -3.92 7.13 -7.65
CA GLY A 43 -4.14 6.74 -9.04
C GLY A 43 -3.00 5.89 -9.58
N LEU A 44 -1.75 6.36 -9.44
CA LEU A 44 -0.58 5.61 -9.90
C LEU A 44 -0.41 4.29 -9.15
N MET A 45 -0.58 4.29 -7.83
CA MET A 45 -0.47 3.08 -7.01
C MET A 45 -1.51 2.05 -7.45
N THR A 46 -2.75 2.48 -7.73
CA THR A 46 -3.83 1.63 -8.23
C THR A 46 -3.49 1.03 -9.60
N ILE A 47 -2.93 1.82 -10.51
CA ILE A 47 -2.49 1.35 -11.83
C ILE A 47 -1.41 0.27 -11.69
N ILE A 48 -0.39 0.51 -10.87
CA ILE A 48 0.71 -0.44 -10.67
C ILE A 48 0.20 -1.74 -10.02
N THR A 49 -0.62 -1.65 -8.99
CA THR A 49 -1.21 -2.85 -8.35
C THR A 49 -2.16 -3.59 -9.29
N GLY A 50 -2.96 -2.87 -10.07
CA GLY A 50 -3.86 -3.46 -11.05
C GLY A 50 -3.11 -4.20 -12.15
N LEU A 51 -2.00 -3.63 -12.63
CA LEU A 51 -1.11 -4.29 -13.58
C LEU A 51 -0.48 -5.55 -12.96
N ALA A 52 -0.04 -5.49 -11.70
CA ALA A 52 0.49 -6.66 -10.99
C ALA A 52 -0.53 -7.81 -10.94
N ILE A 53 -1.79 -7.50 -10.63
CA ILE A 53 -2.89 -8.46 -10.58
C ILE A 53 -3.13 -9.05 -11.99
N ALA A 54 -3.19 -8.20 -13.02
CA ALA A 54 -3.42 -8.63 -14.39
C ALA A 54 -2.31 -9.56 -14.89
N ASP A 55 -1.04 -9.21 -14.63
CA ASP A 55 0.12 -10.03 -14.99
C ASP A 55 0.03 -11.42 -14.31
N MET A 56 -0.27 -11.47 -13.02
CA MET A 56 -0.42 -12.75 -12.31
C MET A 56 -1.56 -13.62 -12.84
N VAL A 57 -2.70 -13.01 -13.18
CA VAL A 57 -3.83 -13.71 -13.80
C VAL A 57 -3.45 -14.23 -15.19
N ALA A 58 -2.73 -13.43 -15.99
CA ALA A 58 -2.26 -13.84 -17.31
C ALA A 58 -1.28 -15.03 -17.23
N SER A 59 -0.29 -14.99 -16.34
CA SER A 59 0.66 -16.09 -16.14
C SER A 59 -0.04 -17.34 -15.61
N THR A 60 -1.01 -17.19 -14.71
CA THR A 60 -1.85 -18.32 -14.24
C THR A 60 -2.67 -18.92 -15.37
N HIS A 61 -3.31 -18.10 -16.21
CA HIS A 61 -4.08 -18.55 -17.36
C HIS A 61 -3.20 -19.31 -18.37
N ALA A 62 -1.99 -18.81 -18.66
CA ALA A 62 -1.03 -19.47 -19.54
C ALA A 62 -0.64 -20.87 -19.01
N LEU A 63 -0.42 -21.01 -17.70
CA LEU A 63 -0.15 -22.30 -17.05
C LEU A 63 -1.35 -23.25 -17.12
N LEU A 64 -2.56 -22.75 -16.90
CA LEU A 64 -3.79 -23.56 -16.96
C LEU A 64 -4.08 -24.06 -18.39
N MET A 65 -3.89 -23.21 -19.40
CA MET A 65 -4.03 -23.60 -20.81
C MET A 65 -3.03 -24.69 -21.20
N ASN A 66 -1.83 -24.66 -20.62
CA ASN A 66 -0.78 -25.66 -20.86
C ASN A 66 -0.67 -26.72 -19.77
N ARG A 67 -1.75 -26.98 -19.01
CA ARG A 67 -1.73 -27.86 -17.81
C ARG A 67 -1.08 -29.23 -18.00
N HIS A 68 -1.13 -29.79 -19.21
CA HIS A 68 -0.56 -31.10 -19.54
C HIS A 68 0.97 -31.09 -19.63
N ARG A 69 1.59 -29.90 -19.79
CA ARG A 69 3.05 -29.69 -19.85
C ARG A 69 3.60 -29.08 -18.57
N VAL A 70 2.75 -28.83 -17.57
CA VAL A 70 3.14 -28.18 -16.31
C VAL A 70 3.20 -29.23 -15.20
N ARG A 71 4.37 -29.36 -14.58
CA ARG A 71 4.52 -30.10 -13.33
C ARG A 71 4.18 -29.17 -12.17
N TRP A 72 3.00 -29.38 -11.60
CA TRP A 72 2.50 -28.57 -10.51
C TRP A 72 3.25 -28.86 -9.22
N ASP A 73 3.68 -27.79 -8.56
CA ASP A 73 4.26 -27.87 -7.22
C ASP A 73 3.42 -27.00 -6.27
N TRP A 74 2.87 -27.62 -5.24
CA TRP A 74 1.97 -26.94 -4.31
C TRP A 74 2.67 -25.78 -3.59
N LEU A 75 3.98 -25.89 -3.33
CA LEU A 75 4.76 -24.85 -2.66
C LEU A 75 4.89 -23.60 -3.53
N ALA A 76 5.18 -23.77 -4.82
CA ALA A 76 5.25 -22.67 -5.78
C ALA A 76 3.87 -22.00 -5.95
N THR A 77 2.81 -22.81 -6.09
CA THR A 77 1.44 -22.29 -6.18
C THR A 77 1.01 -21.55 -4.92
N LEU A 78 1.39 -22.04 -3.73
CA LEU A 78 1.08 -21.37 -2.47
C LEU A 78 1.85 -20.05 -2.32
N ALA A 79 3.11 -19.99 -2.76
CA ALA A 79 3.87 -18.74 -2.79
C ALA A 79 3.27 -17.72 -3.77
N ALA A 80 2.79 -18.18 -4.94
CA ALA A 80 2.05 -17.35 -5.88
C ALA A 80 0.71 -16.86 -5.29
N ALA A 81 -0.06 -17.74 -4.64
CA ALA A 81 -1.30 -17.33 -3.97
C ALA A 81 -1.04 -16.32 -2.84
N TYR A 82 0.03 -16.52 -2.07
CA TYR A 82 0.46 -15.61 -1.02
C TYR A 82 0.75 -14.20 -1.57
N ILE A 83 1.60 -14.09 -2.60
CA ILE A 83 1.96 -12.77 -3.15
C ILE A 83 0.77 -12.09 -3.81
N PHE A 84 -0.13 -12.85 -4.44
CA PHE A 84 -1.38 -12.32 -4.98
C PHE A 84 -2.25 -11.68 -3.90
N LEU A 85 -2.48 -12.39 -2.78
CA LEU A 85 -3.23 -11.85 -1.65
C LEU A 85 -2.53 -10.65 -1.01
N LEU A 86 -1.20 -10.66 -0.95
CA LEU A 86 -0.41 -9.55 -0.45
C LEU A 86 -0.57 -8.29 -1.32
N ILE A 87 -0.60 -8.43 -2.65
CA ILE A 87 -0.89 -7.34 -3.60
C ILE A 87 -2.29 -6.77 -3.37
N VAL A 88 -3.31 -7.63 -3.29
CA VAL A 88 -4.70 -7.22 -3.10
C VAL A 88 -4.88 -6.51 -1.75
N SER A 89 -4.27 -7.05 -0.69
CA SER A 89 -4.28 -6.43 0.64
C SER A 89 -3.58 -5.07 0.64
N SER A 90 -2.39 -4.98 0.03
CA SER A 90 -1.63 -3.73 -0.08
C SER A 90 -2.43 -2.65 -0.80
N TRP A 91 -3.17 -3.03 -1.85
CA TRP A 91 -4.08 -2.11 -2.54
C TRP A 91 -5.19 -1.62 -1.62
N GLY A 92 -5.88 -2.52 -0.91
CA GLY A 92 -6.96 -2.15 0.01
C GLY A 92 -6.50 -1.28 1.19
N ILE A 93 -5.29 -1.50 1.70
CA ILE A 93 -4.66 -0.64 2.71
C ILE A 93 -4.36 0.74 2.12
N SER A 94 -3.72 0.80 0.95
CA SER A 94 -3.38 2.07 0.28
C SER A 94 -4.63 2.91 -0.01
N TYR A 95 -5.69 2.28 -0.51
CA TYR A 95 -6.96 2.94 -0.78
C TYR A 95 -7.56 3.57 0.48
N ARG A 96 -7.53 2.83 1.60
CA ARG A 96 -8.04 3.31 2.89
C ARG A 96 -7.19 4.43 3.49
N THR A 97 -5.87 4.34 3.42
CA THR A 97 -4.96 5.33 3.99
C THR A 97 -4.96 6.63 3.19
N MET A 98 -4.93 6.55 1.86
CA MET A 98 -4.81 7.73 0.98
C MET A 98 -6.16 8.28 0.52
N GLY A 99 -7.18 7.43 0.32
CA GLY A 99 -8.49 7.85 -0.18
C GLY A 99 -9.33 8.62 0.85
N ASN A 100 -8.99 8.53 2.14
CA ASN A 100 -9.75 9.19 3.20
C ASN A 100 -9.09 10.47 3.73
N GLN A 101 -7.94 10.87 3.17
CA GLN A 101 -7.16 11.99 3.68
C GLN A 101 -7.08 13.10 2.65
N MET A 102 -7.62 14.27 2.97
CA MET A 102 -7.32 15.55 2.29
C MET A 102 -5.88 16.01 2.62
N ILE A 103 -4.92 15.09 2.57
CA ILE A 103 -3.52 15.36 2.87
C ILE A 103 -2.77 15.32 1.55
N ASN A 104 -1.97 16.35 1.29
CA ASN A 104 -0.96 16.33 0.24
C ASN A 104 0.29 15.66 0.82
N PRO A 105 0.51 14.34 0.62
CA PRO A 105 1.73 13.72 1.09
C PRO A 105 2.93 14.38 0.42
N PRO A 106 4.00 14.68 1.15
CA PRO A 106 5.21 15.20 0.54
C PRO A 106 5.80 14.17 -0.44
N LEU A 107 6.50 14.65 -1.48
CA LEU A 107 7.05 13.80 -2.56
C LEU A 107 7.86 12.60 -2.05
N TRP A 108 8.63 12.77 -0.97
CA TRP A 108 9.43 11.69 -0.40
C TRP A 108 8.58 10.52 0.13
N LEU A 109 7.39 10.80 0.69
CA LEU A 109 6.49 9.78 1.20
C LEU A 109 5.88 8.97 0.05
N PHE A 110 5.56 9.64 -1.05
CA PHE A 110 5.13 9.00 -2.29
C PHE A 110 6.22 8.07 -2.86
N VAL A 111 7.48 8.52 -2.90
CA VAL A 111 8.61 7.69 -3.36
C VAL A 111 8.79 6.45 -2.48
N ILE A 112 8.59 6.56 -1.16
CA ILE A 112 8.62 5.40 -0.26
C ILE A 112 7.49 4.41 -0.61
N GLY A 113 6.27 4.90 -0.85
CA GLY A 113 5.14 4.06 -1.28
C GLY A 113 5.42 3.31 -2.58
N LEU A 114 5.99 3.97 -3.58
CA LEU A 114 6.41 3.32 -4.83
C LEU A 114 7.51 2.29 -4.59
N THR A 115 8.49 2.63 -3.75
CA THR A 115 9.59 1.73 -3.38
C THR A 115 9.07 0.47 -2.69
N GLN A 116 7.92 0.53 -2.01
CA GLN A 116 7.26 -0.64 -1.43
C GLN A 116 6.53 -1.50 -2.48
N ILE A 117 5.84 -0.88 -3.45
CA ILE A 117 5.01 -1.60 -4.45
C ILE A 117 5.85 -2.22 -5.57
N ILE A 118 6.95 -1.60 -5.99
CA ILE A 118 7.78 -2.13 -7.07
C ILE A 118 8.30 -3.56 -6.75
N PRO A 119 8.90 -3.84 -5.58
CA PRO A 119 9.34 -5.19 -5.22
C PRO A 119 8.18 -6.17 -5.08
N LEU A 120 6.99 -5.68 -4.70
CA LEU A 120 5.78 -6.49 -4.63
C LEU A 120 5.33 -6.95 -6.03
N TYR A 121 5.33 -6.05 -7.01
CA TYR A 121 5.10 -6.36 -8.42
C TYR A 121 6.13 -7.36 -8.96
N LEU A 122 7.42 -7.11 -8.69
CA LEU A 122 8.51 -7.98 -9.12
C LEU A 122 8.40 -9.39 -8.52
N SER A 123 7.97 -9.50 -7.26
CA SER A 123 7.68 -10.78 -6.61
C SER A 123 6.52 -11.50 -7.29
N GLY A 124 5.46 -10.77 -7.65
CA GLY A 124 4.32 -11.31 -8.40
C GLY A 124 4.77 -11.95 -9.71
N ARG A 125 5.56 -11.22 -10.50
CA ARG A 125 6.11 -11.74 -11.76
C ARG A 125 7.13 -12.86 -11.60
N ALA A 126 7.93 -12.85 -10.52
CA ALA A 126 8.85 -13.95 -10.27
C ALA A 126 8.14 -15.24 -9.84
N SER A 127 6.95 -15.13 -9.22
CA SER A 127 6.26 -16.27 -8.61
C SER A 127 5.81 -17.35 -9.59
N LEU A 128 5.47 -16.96 -10.82
CA LEU A 128 5.01 -17.84 -11.89
C LEU A 128 5.79 -17.56 -13.18
N PRO A 129 6.10 -18.57 -13.99
CA PRO A 129 6.73 -18.35 -15.28
C PRO A 129 5.75 -17.74 -16.28
N ASP A 130 6.20 -16.72 -17.02
CA ASP A 130 5.40 -15.99 -18.01
C ASP A 130 5.21 -16.78 -19.32
N VAL A 131 6.13 -17.70 -19.63
CA VAL A 131 6.14 -18.47 -20.89
C VAL A 131 6.27 -19.95 -20.59
N VAL A 132 5.40 -20.76 -21.21
CA VAL A 132 5.49 -22.22 -21.17
C VAL A 132 6.16 -22.70 -22.44
N GLU A 133 7.43 -23.11 -22.33
CA GLU A 133 8.20 -23.67 -23.45
C GLU A 133 7.64 -25.02 -23.93
N GLU A 134 8.00 -25.43 -25.14
CA GLU A 134 7.59 -26.72 -25.72
C GLU A 134 8.01 -27.92 -24.85
N LYS A 135 9.15 -27.81 -24.16
CA LYS A 135 9.68 -28.83 -23.24
C LYS A 135 8.87 -28.98 -21.94
N GLY A 136 7.90 -28.09 -21.71
CA GLY A 136 7.15 -28.02 -20.47
C GLY A 136 7.86 -27.24 -19.36
N VAL A 137 7.17 -27.06 -18.25
CA VAL A 137 7.60 -26.22 -17.12
C VAL A 137 7.46 -26.99 -15.83
N ASP A 138 8.50 -26.98 -15.01
CA ASP A 138 8.48 -27.53 -13.65
C ASP A 138 8.45 -26.40 -12.63
N LEU A 139 7.32 -26.24 -11.93
CA LEU A 139 7.15 -25.15 -10.96
C LEU A 139 8.07 -25.32 -9.75
N ALA A 140 8.45 -26.55 -9.38
CA ALA A 140 9.38 -26.78 -8.28
C ALA A 140 10.78 -26.28 -8.63
N ALA A 141 11.22 -26.54 -9.86
CA ALA A 141 12.51 -26.08 -10.38
C ALA A 141 12.54 -24.56 -10.55
N HIS A 142 11.47 -23.98 -11.12
CA HIS A 142 11.32 -22.53 -11.26
C HIS A 142 11.41 -21.84 -9.89
N TYR A 143 10.61 -22.30 -8.93
CA TYR A 143 10.63 -21.77 -7.56
C TYR A 143 12.03 -21.86 -6.93
N ALA A 144 12.71 -23.00 -7.05
CA ALA A 144 14.05 -23.17 -6.49
C ALA A 144 15.07 -22.19 -7.08
N GLN A 145 14.93 -21.82 -8.36
CA GLN A 145 15.79 -20.86 -9.04
C GLN A 145 15.52 -19.42 -8.56
N VAL A 146 14.26 -19.03 -8.41
CA VAL A 146 13.88 -17.64 -8.08
C VAL A 146 13.67 -17.38 -6.59
N ARG A 147 13.68 -18.40 -5.72
CA ARG A 147 13.29 -18.29 -4.29
C ARG A 147 13.96 -17.12 -3.57
N ARG A 148 15.26 -16.91 -3.76
CA ARG A 148 16.02 -15.88 -3.04
C ARG A 148 15.55 -14.50 -3.47
N TYR A 149 15.37 -14.29 -4.77
CA TYR A 149 14.88 -13.04 -5.33
C TYR A 149 13.44 -12.76 -4.90
N PHE A 150 12.57 -13.77 -4.98
CA PHE A 150 11.18 -13.69 -4.54
C PHE A 150 11.08 -13.31 -3.07
N TRP A 151 11.69 -14.09 -2.16
CA TRP A 151 11.59 -13.82 -0.72
C TRP A 151 12.31 -12.55 -0.28
N ALA A 152 13.40 -12.15 -0.94
CA ALA A 152 14.07 -10.89 -0.64
C ALA A 152 13.19 -9.69 -1.00
N SER A 153 12.50 -9.76 -2.13
CA SER A 153 11.59 -8.71 -2.58
C SER A 153 10.37 -8.59 -1.65
N VAL A 154 9.79 -9.73 -1.26
CA VAL A 154 8.70 -9.79 -0.27
C VAL A 154 9.15 -9.25 1.09
N ALA A 155 10.30 -9.71 1.61
CA ALA A 155 10.85 -9.27 2.89
C ALA A 155 11.13 -7.77 2.89
N PHE A 156 11.64 -7.23 1.77
CA PHE A 156 11.88 -5.80 1.63
C PHE A 156 10.58 -4.99 1.64
N THR A 157 9.55 -5.41 0.91
CA THR A 157 8.22 -4.79 0.98
C THR A 157 7.68 -4.79 2.41
N TYR A 158 7.83 -5.91 3.13
CA TYR A 158 7.36 -6.05 4.50
C TYR A 158 8.16 -5.17 5.48
N LEU A 159 9.48 -5.09 5.30
CA LEU A 159 10.37 -4.21 6.06
C LEU A 159 9.98 -2.74 5.89
N MET A 160 9.70 -2.30 4.66
CA MET A 160 9.25 -0.93 4.38
C MET A 160 7.89 -0.66 5.05
N PHE A 161 6.96 -1.61 4.98
CA PHE A 161 5.65 -1.49 5.61
C PHE A 161 5.76 -1.35 7.14
N VAL A 162 6.53 -2.25 7.79
CA VAL A 162 6.78 -2.18 9.23
C VAL A 162 7.49 -0.88 9.59
N GLY A 163 8.56 -0.52 8.88
CA GLY A 163 9.30 0.71 9.12
C GLY A 163 8.44 1.97 9.01
N TYR A 164 7.55 2.01 8.01
CA TYR A 164 6.58 3.10 7.86
C TYR A 164 5.57 3.14 9.01
N GLY A 165 5.03 1.99 9.41
CA GLY A 165 4.14 1.89 10.58
C GLY A 165 4.78 2.42 11.86
N ILE A 166 6.06 2.08 12.10
CA ILE A 166 6.84 2.58 13.23
C ILE A 166 7.00 4.09 13.17
N PHE A 167 7.32 4.61 12.00
CA PHE A 167 7.56 6.04 11.81
C PHE A 167 6.30 6.87 12.10
N ILE A 168 5.13 6.39 11.69
CA ILE A 168 3.86 7.12 11.86
C ILE A 168 3.25 6.91 13.26
N LEU A 169 3.24 5.68 13.79
CA LEU A 169 2.55 5.33 15.04
C LEU A 169 3.47 5.35 16.27
N GLY A 170 4.78 5.40 16.06
CA GLY A 170 5.80 5.33 17.11
C GLY A 170 6.08 3.89 17.61
N PRO A 171 7.26 3.65 18.20
CA PRO A 171 7.74 2.30 18.54
C PRO A 171 6.95 1.63 19.69
N ALA A 172 6.29 2.40 20.56
CA ALA A 172 5.52 1.85 21.68
C ALA A 172 4.30 1.03 21.23
N THR A 173 3.73 1.36 20.07
CA THR A 173 2.61 0.59 19.49
C THR A 173 3.03 -0.80 19.02
N LEU A 174 4.32 -1.00 18.70
CA LEU A 174 4.87 -2.28 18.24
C LEU A 174 4.83 -3.39 19.29
N LEU A 175 5.13 -3.05 20.54
CA LEU A 175 5.26 -4.02 21.62
C LEU A 175 3.91 -4.65 22.03
N GLY A 176 2.79 -3.94 21.82
CA GLY A 176 1.46 -4.39 22.25
C GLY A 176 0.62 -5.08 21.17
N SER A 177 0.85 -4.79 19.88
CA SER A 177 -0.04 -5.23 18.79
C SER A 177 0.67 -5.86 17.59
N TYR A 178 2.01 -5.80 17.52
CA TYR A 178 2.76 -6.15 16.29
C TYR A 178 3.87 -7.20 16.47
N LEU A 179 3.73 -8.12 17.44
CA LEU A 179 4.58 -9.33 17.46
C LEU A 179 4.44 -10.16 16.16
N SER A 180 3.28 -10.11 15.49
CA SER A 180 3.04 -10.84 14.23
C SER A 180 3.88 -10.33 13.04
N PRO A 181 3.91 -9.02 12.69
CA PRO A 181 4.72 -8.54 11.56
C PRO A 181 6.22 -8.78 11.68
N PHE A 182 6.80 -8.61 12.87
CA PHE A 182 8.22 -8.89 13.08
C PHE A 182 8.53 -10.37 12.93
N ALA A 183 7.67 -11.25 13.48
CA ALA A 183 7.80 -12.68 13.28
C ALA A 183 7.71 -13.04 11.79
N GLN A 184 6.74 -12.47 11.06
CA GLN A 184 6.61 -12.66 9.61
C GLN A 184 7.85 -12.19 8.85
N LEU A 185 8.39 -11.02 9.16
CA LEU A 185 9.61 -10.51 8.55
C LEU A 185 10.81 -11.44 8.80
N LEU A 186 10.98 -11.94 10.03
CA LEU A 186 12.03 -12.88 10.38
C LEU A 186 11.89 -14.21 9.64
N MET A 187 10.65 -14.72 9.50
CA MET A 187 10.38 -15.92 8.71
C MET A 187 10.72 -15.72 7.23
N MET A 188 10.36 -14.57 6.64
CA MET A 188 10.74 -14.25 5.26
C MET A 188 12.26 -14.13 5.11
N ALA A 189 12.94 -13.46 6.04
CA ALA A 189 14.39 -13.36 6.05
C ALA A 189 15.07 -14.74 6.14
N ALA A 190 14.51 -15.66 6.94
CA ALA A 190 14.98 -17.05 7.00
C ALA A 190 14.84 -17.76 5.65
N LEU A 191 13.74 -17.56 4.92
CA LEU A 191 13.52 -18.13 3.58
C LEU A 191 14.45 -17.55 2.50
N VAL A 192 15.03 -16.37 2.71
CA VAL A 192 16.05 -15.81 1.81
C VAL A 192 17.37 -16.56 1.96
N VAL A 193 17.72 -16.96 3.19
CA VAL A 193 19.02 -17.57 3.51
C VAL A 193 18.99 -19.08 3.37
N VAL A 194 17.91 -19.72 3.82
CA VAL A 194 17.82 -21.18 3.86
C VAL A 194 17.41 -21.73 2.50
N ALA A 195 18.26 -22.57 1.91
CA ALA A 195 17.99 -23.22 0.63
C ALA A 195 17.12 -24.49 0.73
N ASP A 196 16.91 -25.00 1.95
CA ASP A 196 16.27 -26.29 2.19
C ASP A 196 14.76 -26.24 1.88
N ARG A 197 14.34 -27.05 0.92
CA ARG A 197 12.93 -27.18 0.50
C ARG A 197 12.01 -27.62 1.63
N ARG A 198 12.49 -28.41 2.60
CA ARG A 198 11.70 -28.86 3.76
C ARG A 198 11.36 -27.68 4.67
N VAL A 199 12.31 -26.78 4.87
CA VAL A 199 12.10 -25.55 5.66
C VAL A 199 11.06 -24.66 4.97
N HIS A 200 11.17 -24.49 3.65
CA HIS A 200 10.15 -23.76 2.88
C HIS A 200 8.77 -24.41 2.96
N ALA A 201 8.69 -25.74 2.85
CA ALA A 201 7.44 -26.48 2.94
C ALA A 201 6.72 -26.31 4.29
N VAL A 202 7.43 -25.94 5.36
CA VAL A 202 6.81 -25.67 6.67
C VAL A 202 6.54 -24.18 6.85
N ILE A 203 7.54 -23.33 6.59
CA ILE A 203 7.43 -21.89 6.88
C ILE A 203 6.44 -21.19 5.94
N VAL A 204 6.38 -21.55 4.65
CA VAL A 204 5.50 -20.86 3.69
C VAL A 204 4.01 -21.02 4.05
N PRO A 205 3.50 -22.23 4.37
CA PRO A 205 2.15 -22.38 4.93
C PRO A 205 1.92 -21.58 6.21
N ILE A 206 2.88 -21.55 7.13
CA ILE A 206 2.75 -20.78 8.38
C ILE A 206 2.61 -19.29 8.08
N ILE A 207 3.46 -18.72 7.22
CA ILE A 207 3.36 -17.32 6.79
C ILE A 207 2.00 -17.06 6.12
N PHE A 208 1.57 -17.94 5.22
CA PHE A 208 0.30 -17.79 4.51
C PHE A 208 -0.90 -17.81 5.47
N LEU A 209 -0.93 -18.76 6.42
CA LEU A 209 -2.01 -18.88 7.40
C LEU A 209 -2.04 -17.70 8.36
N LEU A 210 -0.87 -17.25 8.85
CA LEU A 210 -0.77 -16.05 9.69
C LEU A 210 -1.25 -14.81 8.92
N PHE A 211 -0.84 -14.66 7.67
CA PHE A 211 -1.31 -13.56 6.82
C PHE A 211 -2.83 -13.59 6.67
N CYS A 212 -3.41 -14.74 6.34
CA CYS A 212 -4.86 -14.91 6.23
C CYS A 212 -5.56 -14.62 7.55
N TYR A 213 -5.02 -15.09 8.68
CA TYR A 213 -5.54 -14.78 10.01
C TYR A 213 -5.55 -13.27 10.26
N ASP A 214 -4.42 -12.59 10.05
CA ASP A 214 -4.25 -11.17 10.32
C ASP A 214 -5.03 -10.24 9.37
N HIS A 215 -5.34 -10.69 8.15
CA HIS A 215 -5.99 -9.83 7.15
C HIS A 215 -7.45 -10.18 6.87
N LEU A 216 -7.84 -11.45 7.02
CA LEU A 216 -9.21 -11.91 6.74
C LEU A 216 -10.04 -12.10 8.02
N PHE A 217 -9.43 -12.59 9.11
CA PHE A 217 -10.19 -13.04 10.29
C PHE A 217 -10.05 -12.15 11.52
N SER A 218 -8.85 -11.64 11.76
CA SER A 218 -8.61 -10.57 12.71
C SER A 218 -8.65 -9.29 11.88
N PRO A 219 -9.77 -8.58 11.82
CA PRO A 219 -9.77 -7.29 11.18
C PRO A 219 -9.06 -6.33 12.15
N MET A 220 -7.73 -6.46 12.25
CA MET A 220 -6.85 -5.42 12.80
C MET A 220 -7.17 -4.04 12.16
N PHE A 221 -7.88 -4.05 11.01
CA PHE A 221 -8.40 -2.89 10.30
C PHE A 221 -9.91 -2.59 10.42
N SER A 222 -10.80 -3.44 11.00
CA SER A 222 -12.22 -3.03 11.21
C SER A 222 -12.42 -2.25 12.50
N ASP A 223 -11.58 -2.51 13.52
CA ASP A 223 -11.86 -2.04 14.88
C ASP A 223 -10.92 -0.93 15.35
N MET A 224 -9.87 -0.59 14.59
CA MET A 224 -8.99 0.52 14.97
C MET A 224 -9.61 1.89 14.60
N PRO A 225 -9.71 2.83 15.55
CA PRO A 225 -10.38 4.13 15.41
C PRO A 225 -9.68 5.14 14.48
N TRP A 226 -8.78 4.73 13.58
CA TRP A 226 -8.14 5.63 12.60
C TRP A 226 -9.12 6.20 11.55
N VAL A 227 -10.39 5.78 11.58
CA VAL A 227 -11.54 6.40 10.88
C VAL A 227 -12.03 7.68 11.57
N ALA A 228 -11.77 7.86 12.87
CA ALA A 228 -11.88 9.17 13.49
C ALA A 228 -10.64 9.96 13.08
N GLY A 229 -10.76 10.77 12.03
CA GLY A 229 -9.74 11.75 11.64
C GLY A 229 -9.22 12.51 12.87
N PRO A 230 -8.02 13.11 12.78
CA PRO A 230 -7.33 13.65 13.95
C PRO A 230 -8.32 14.44 14.80
N ARG A 231 -8.62 13.97 16.02
CA ARG A 231 -9.12 14.88 17.04
C ARG A 231 -8.05 15.94 17.09
N ALA A 232 -8.41 17.15 16.67
CA ALA A 232 -7.54 18.30 16.62
C ALA A 232 -6.61 18.22 17.84
N LEU A 233 -5.32 18.06 17.57
CA LEU A 233 -4.31 18.19 18.62
C LEU A 233 -4.57 19.56 19.28
N PRO A 234 -4.69 19.63 20.62
CA PRO A 234 -4.85 20.90 21.32
C PRO A 234 -3.62 21.81 21.13
#